data_AF-A0A2E8UVN4-F1
#
_entry.id   AF-A0A2E8UVN4-F1
#
_cell.length_a   1.000
_cell.length_b   1.000
_cell.length_c   1.000
_cell.angle_alpha   90.00
_cell.angle_beta   90.00
_cell.angle_gamma   90.00
#
_symmetry.space_group_name_H-M   'P 1'
#
loop_
_entity.id
_entity.type
_entity.pdbx_description
1 polymer ?
#
loop_
_entity_poly.entity_id
_entity_poly.type
_entity_poly.pdbx_seq_one_letter_code
_entity_poly.pdbx_strand_id
1 'polypeptide(L)'
;MGIKCGIVGLPNVGKSSLFNILSEGKAEAANYPFCTIEPNVGVVMVPDSRLDQLSAINNPEEVIPSIVEFVDIAGLVEGASQGEGLGNKFLANIRETDAIIHVVRCFEDKNVTHVSDEINPVNDFEIINTELLLADIQTVERNLERAGKQSKAGDKAMLAKHA
;
A
#
# COMPACT_ATOMS: atom_id res chain seq x y z
N MET A 1 5.50 -11.72 11.19
CA MET A 1 4.71 -10.83 10.30
C MET A 1 5.67 -10.36 9.23
N GLY A 2 5.36 -10.63 7.96
CA GLY A 2 6.09 -10.03 6.83
C GLY A 2 5.67 -8.58 6.65
N ILE A 3 6.48 -7.81 5.92
CA ILE A 3 6.15 -6.44 5.53
C ILE A 3 5.15 -6.51 4.37
N LYS A 4 4.06 -5.75 4.44
CA LYS A 4 3.09 -5.56 3.36
C LYS A 4 3.37 -4.27 2.60
N CYS A 5 3.64 -4.39 1.31
CA CYS A 5 3.92 -3.27 0.41
C CYS A 5 2.75 -3.05 -0.56
N GLY A 6 2.09 -1.90 -0.50
CA GLY A 6 1.04 -1.51 -1.45
C GLY A 6 1.61 -0.90 -2.72
N ILE A 7 1.26 -1.43 -3.89
CA ILE A 7 1.66 -0.86 -5.19
C ILE A 7 0.64 0.20 -5.60
N VAL A 8 1.09 1.45 -5.72
CA VAL A 8 0.25 2.61 -6.07
C VAL A 8 0.80 3.34 -7.29
N GLY A 9 -0.05 4.17 -7.90
CA GLY A 9 0.30 4.96 -9.08
C GLY A 9 -0.91 5.14 -9.99
N LEU A 10 -0.79 6.08 -10.93
CA LEU A 10 -1.87 6.39 -11.87
C LEU A 10 -2.26 5.17 -12.73
N PRO A 11 -3.41 5.23 -13.42
CA PRO A 11 -3.76 4.28 -14.47
C PRO A 11 -2.65 4.15 -15.52
N ASN A 12 -2.49 2.96 -16.08
CA ASN A 12 -1.58 2.68 -17.21
C ASN A 12 -0.07 2.95 -16.99
N VAL A 13 0.38 3.15 -15.74
CA VAL A 13 1.82 3.32 -15.42
C VAL A 13 2.61 2.01 -15.35
N GLY A 14 1.94 0.86 -15.49
CA GLY A 14 2.57 -0.47 -15.43
C GLY A 14 2.44 -1.21 -14.09
N LYS A 15 1.57 -0.77 -13.17
CA LYS A 15 1.38 -1.42 -11.85
C LYS A 15 1.07 -2.92 -11.95
N SER A 16 0.05 -3.29 -12.72
CA SER A 16 -0.36 -4.69 -12.84
C SER A 16 0.72 -5.55 -13.53
N SER A 17 1.48 -4.96 -14.45
CA SER A 17 2.65 -5.64 -15.05
C SER A 17 3.73 -5.90 -14.00
N LEU A 18 4.06 -4.91 -13.16
CA LEU A 18 5.00 -5.08 -12.06
C LEU A 18 4.50 -6.12 -11.05
N PHE A 19 3.22 -6.05 -10.66
CA PHE A 19 2.61 -7.02 -9.74
C PHE A 19 2.65 -8.44 -10.31
N ASN A 20 2.29 -8.62 -11.59
CA ASN A 20 2.35 -9.93 -12.23
C ASN A 20 3.77 -10.48 -12.26
N ILE A 21 4.78 -9.65 -12.57
CA ILE A 21 6.19 -10.10 -12.55
C ILE A 21 6.62 -10.52 -11.14
N LEU A 22 6.20 -9.78 -10.10
CA LEU A 22 6.51 -10.11 -8.72
C LEU A 22 5.77 -11.37 -8.24
N SER A 23 4.53 -11.54 -8.67
CA SER A 23 3.68 -12.68 -8.34
C SER A 23 4.10 -13.96 -9.07
N GLU A 24 4.38 -13.88 -10.37
CA GLU A 24 4.84 -15.00 -11.21
C GLU A 24 6.31 -15.37 -10.94
N GLY A 25 7.13 -14.39 -10.54
CA GLY A 25 8.59 -14.51 -10.54
C GLY A 25 9.19 -15.48 -9.54
N LYS A 26 8.50 -15.80 -8.43
CA LYS A 26 8.99 -16.72 -7.37
C LYS A 26 7.90 -17.37 -6.52
N ALA A 27 6.62 -17.18 -6.83
CA ALA A 27 5.55 -17.91 -6.15
C ALA A 27 5.28 -19.25 -6.86
N GLU A 28 6.29 -20.11 -6.98
CA GLU A 28 5.94 -21.52 -6.80
C GLU A 28 5.38 -21.59 -5.39
N ALA A 29 4.06 -21.84 -5.32
CA ALA A 29 3.31 -21.98 -4.10
C ALA A 29 3.91 -23.11 -3.25
N ALA A 30 4.99 -22.81 -2.53
CA ALA A 30 5.30 -23.50 -1.30
C ALA A 30 4.06 -23.28 -0.44
N ASN A 31 3.31 -24.36 -0.23
CA ASN A 31 2.12 -24.42 0.61
C ASN A 31 2.51 -24.06 2.05
N TYR A 32 2.73 -22.77 2.33
CA TYR A 32 2.89 -22.30 3.69
C TYR A 32 1.52 -22.47 4.37
N PRO A 33 1.40 -23.32 5.41
CA PRO A 33 0.10 -23.80 5.92
C PRO A 33 -0.83 -22.73 6.51
N PHE A 34 -0.47 -21.46 6.42
CA PHE A 34 -1.11 -20.35 7.14
C PHE A 34 -1.37 -19.10 6.27
N CYS A 35 -1.02 -19.12 4.98
CA CYS A 35 -1.22 -17.96 4.11
C CYS A 35 -2.47 -18.12 3.26
N THR A 36 -3.49 -17.28 3.49
CA THR A 36 -4.58 -17.08 2.54
C THR A 36 -4.09 -16.14 1.43
N ILE A 37 -3.95 -16.66 0.21
CA ILE A 37 -3.61 -15.82 -0.95
C ILE A 37 -4.91 -15.16 -1.42
N GLU A 38 -5.08 -13.88 -1.07
CA GLU A 38 -6.12 -13.05 -1.69
C GLU A 38 -5.71 -12.70 -3.13
N PRO A 39 -6.66 -12.55 -4.07
CA PRO A 39 -6.36 -12.42 -5.50
C PRO A 39 -5.47 -11.22 -5.87
N ASN A 40 -5.32 -10.24 -4.98
CA ASN A 40 -4.51 -9.04 -5.19
C ASN A 40 -3.25 -9.02 -4.28
N VAL A 41 -2.86 -10.16 -3.69
CA VAL A 41 -1.68 -10.27 -2.82
C VAL A 41 -0.68 -11.26 -3.43
N GLY A 42 0.53 -10.78 -3.70
CA GLY A 42 1.67 -11.59 -4.15
C GLY A 42 2.70 -11.74 -3.03
N VAL A 43 3.25 -12.94 -2.84
CA VAL A 43 4.27 -13.20 -1.82
C VAL A 43 5.61 -13.45 -2.51
N VAL A 44 6.65 -12.71 -2.11
CA VAL A 44 7.99 -12.82 -2.70
C VAL A 44 9.02 -13.13 -1.63
N MET A 45 9.87 -14.12 -1.90
CA MET A 45 11.02 -14.46 -1.07
C MET A 45 12.13 -13.42 -1.25
N VAL A 46 12.64 -12.89 -0.14
CA VAL A 46 13.73 -11.92 -0.13
C VAL A 46 15.03 -12.60 -0.56
N PRO A 47 15.67 -12.17 -1.67
CA PRO A 47 16.95 -12.71 -2.07
C PRO A 47 18.03 -12.24 -1.08
N ASP A 48 18.68 -13.19 -0.39
CA ASP A 48 19.72 -12.90 0.60
C ASP A 48 20.91 -13.86 0.46
N SER A 49 22.00 -13.37 -0.14
CA SER A 49 23.24 -14.14 -0.31
C SER A 49 23.85 -14.66 1.00
N ARG A 50 23.53 -14.04 2.14
CA ARG A 50 24.03 -14.49 3.45
C ARG A 50 23.34 -15.79 3.87
N LEU A 51 22.06 -15.92 3.54
CA LEU A 51 21.31 -17.15 3.80
C LEU A 51 21.87 -18.30 2.99
N ASP A 52 22.23 -18.04 1.73
CA ASP A 52 22.87 -19.03 0.84
C ASP A 52 24.23 -19.49 1.41
N GLN A 53 25.04 -18.56 1.90
CA GLN A 53 26.33 -18.86 2.53
C GLN A 53 26.19 -19.69 3.80
N LEU A 54 25.22 -19.35 4.67
CA LEU A 54 24.96 -20.11 5.90
C LEU A 54 24.43 -21.51 5.61
N SER A 55 23.56 -21.64 4.60
CA SER A 55 23.05 -22.93 4.14
C SER A 55 24.19 -23.82 3.65
N ALA A 56 25.14 -23.29 2.89
CA ALA A 56 26.31 -24.05 2.43
C ALA A 56 27.25 -24.51 3.56
N ILE A 57 27.27 -23.80 4.71
CA ILE A 57 28.10 -24.17 5.87
C ILE A 57 27.45 -25.29 6.68
N ASN A 58 26.15 -25.19 6.93
CA ASN A 58 25.45 -26.06 7.89
C ASN A 58 24.58 -27.15 7.22
N ASN A 59 24.37 -27.08 5.90
CA ASN A 59 23.52 -27.98 5.10
C ASN A 59 22.22 -28.38 5.82
N PRO A 60 21.35 -27.40 6.14
CA PRO A 60 20.10 -27.69 6.83
C PRO A 60 19.16 -28.49 5.94
N GLU A 61 18.21 -29.20 6.56
CA GLU A 61 17.15 -29.93 5.84
C GLU A 61 16.26 -28.98 5.03
N GLU A 62 16.06 -27.75 5.52
CA GLU A 62 15.25 -26.73 4.89
C GLU A 62 15.87 -25.33 5.06
N VAL A 63 15.76 -24.50 4.03
CA VAL A 63 16.16 -23.09 4.06
C VAL A 63 14.90 -22.24 3.93
N ILE A 64 14.59 -21.48 4.98
CA ILE A 64 13.39 -20.64 5.04
C ILE A 64 13.80 -19.18 4.85
N PRO A 65 13.54 -18.56 3.69
CA PRO A 65 13.84 -17.16 3.46
C PRO A 65 12.82 -16.25 4.14
N SER A 66 13.21 -14.99 4.33
CA SER A 66 12.27 -13.94 4.70
C SER A 66 11.34 -13.64 3.52
N ILE A 67 10.11 -13.17 3.81
CA ILE A 67 9.10 -12.88 2.80
C ILE A 67 8.66 -11.41 2.87
N VAL A 68 8.26 -10.89 1.71
CA VAL A 68 7.56 -9.61 1.57
C VAL A 68 6.26 -9.86 0.82
N GLU A 69 5.18 -9.27 1.30
CA GLU A 69 3.87 -9.33 0.67
C GLU A 69 3.67 -8.05 -0.15
N PHE A 70 3.24 -8.21 -1.40
CA PHE A 70 2.91 -7.11 -2.31
C PHE A 70 1.40 -7.10 -2.52
N VAL A 71 0.79 -5.94 -2.36
CA VAL A 71 -0.65 -5.77 -2.54
C VAL A 71 -0.87 -4.88 -3.77
N ASP A 72 -1.57 -5.38 -4.79
CA ASP A 72 -1.99 -4.54 -5.91
C ASP A 72 -3.15 -3.66 -5.46
N ILE A 73 -2.91 -2.35 -5.42
CA ILE A 73 -3.93 -1.36 -5.07
C ILE A 73 -4.47 -0.78 -6.37
N ALA A 74 -5.79 -0.90 -6.56
CA ALA A 74 -6.48 -0.40 -7.74
C ALA A 74 -6.06 1.04 -8.07
N GLY A 75 -5.95 1.38 -9.36
CA GLY A 75 -5.45 2.69 -9.78
C GLY A 75 -6.26 3.86 -9.22
N LEU A 76 -5.57 4.91 -8.75
CA LEU A 76 -6.19 6.15 -8.30
C LEU A 76 -6.76 6.90 -9.52
N VAL A 77 -8.05 7.23 -9.48
CA VAL A 77 -8.65 8.21 -10.40
C VAL A 77 -8.64 9.57 -9.69
N GLU A 78 -8.37 10.65 -10.42
CA GLU A 78 -8.45 12.02 -9.88
C GLU A 78 -9.76 12.25 -9.11
N GLY A 79 -9.70 12.91 -7.95
CA GLY A 79 -10.88 13.16 -7.10
C GLY A 79 -11.17 12.07 -6.05
N ALA A 80 -10.19 11.19 -5.77
CA ALA A 80 -10.32 10.15 -4.75
C ALA A 80 -10.70 10.70 -3.35
N SER A 81 -10.18 11.87 -2.97
CA SER A 81 -10.50 12.55 -1.72
C SER A 81 -11.89 13.22 -1.68
N GLN A 82 -12.54 13.43 -2.83
CA GLN A 82 -13.85 14.11 -2.96
C GLN A 82 -15.05 13.18 -2.73
N GLY A 83 -14.84 11.88 -2.51
CA GLY A 83 -15.86 11.02 -1.88
C GLY A 83 -16.79 10.24 -2.82
N GLU A 84 -16.48 10.07 -4.11
CA GLU A 84 -17.26 9.21 -5.03
C GLU A 84 -17.14 7.69 -4.75
N GLY A 85 -16.75 7.29 -3.53
CA GLY A 85 -16.75 5.90 -3.05
C GLY A 85 -15.59 5.03 -3.52
N LEU A 86 -15.01 5.29 -4.69
CA LEU A 86 -13.84 4.55 -5.21
C LEU A 86 -12.52 4.96 -4.52
N GLY A 87 -12.32 6.26 -4.30
CA GLY A 87 -11.12 6.79 -3.63
C GLY A 87 -10.99 6.43 -2.16
N ASN A 88 -12.12 6.31 -1.45
CA ASN A 88 -12.10 5.88 -0.04
C ASN A 88 -11.71 4.42 0.13
N LYS A 89 -12.09 3.53 -0.81
CA LYS A 89 -11.65 2.13 -0.82
C LYS A 89 -10.16 2.02 -1.11
N PHE A 90 -9.65 2.82 -2.04
CA PHE A 90 -8.22 2.94 -2.32
C PHE A 90 -7.42 3.32 -1.06
N LEU A 91 -7.81 4.40 -0.39
CA LEU A 91 -7.15 4.87 0.84
C LEU A 91 -7.33 3.89 2.02
N ALA A 92 -8.38 3.08 2.04
CA ALA A 92 -8.55 2.01 3.02
C ALA A 92 -7.53 0.90 2.79
N ASN A 93 -7.39 0.44 1.54
CA ASN A 93 -6.41 -0.60 1.18
C ASN A 93 -4.97 -0.15 1.45
N ILE A 94 -4.62 1.11 1.19
CA ILE A 94 -3.28 1.66 1.54
C ILE A 94 -3.02 1.56 3.05
N ARG A 95 -4.04 1.85 3.88
CA ARG A 95 -3.92 1.79 5.34
C ARG A 95 -3.70 0.39 5.89
N GLU A 96 -3.95 -0.65 5.10
CA GLU A 96 -3.69 -2.05 5.45
C GLU A 96 -2.26 -2.48 5.09
N THR A 97 -1.45 -1.58 4.52
CA THR A 97 -0.06 -1.83 4.13
C THR A 97 0.92 -1.09 5.04
N ASP A 98 2.14 -1.63 5.17
CA ASP A 98 3.22 -1.06 5.97
C ASP A 98 4.10 -0.09 5.17
N ALA A 99 4.14 -0.26 3.84
CA ALA A 99 4.95 0.54 2.93
C ALA A 99 4.25 0.73 1.58
N ILE A 100 4.61 1.80 0.88
CA ILE A 100 4.06 2.13 -0.44
C ILE A 100 5.16 2.02 -1.50
N ILE A 101 4.84 1.31 -2.59
CA ILE A 101 5.63 1.27 -3.82
C ILE A 101 4.93 2.16 -4.83
N HIS A 102 5.47 3.35 -5.06
CA HIS A 102 4.91 4.32 -5.99
C HIS A 102 5.49 4.11 -7.39
N VAL A 103 4.66 3.62 -8.30
CA VAL A 103 4.99 3.42 -9.71
C VAL A 103 4.68 4.67 -10.51
N VAL A 104 5.71 5.25 -11.14
CA VAL A 104 5.62 6.47 -11.96
C VAL A 104 5.96 6.12 -13.40
N ARG A 105 5.17 6.60 -14.36
CA ARG A 105 5.41 6.35 -15.78
C ARG A 105 6.54 7.24 -16.29
N CYS A 106 7.65 6.62 -16.71
CA CYS A 106 8.81 7.31 -17.30
C CYS A 106 9.07 6.87 -18.75
N PHE A 107 8.02 6.52 -19.50
CA PHE A 107 8.13 6.06 -20.88
C PHE A 107 7.01 6.61 -21.76
N GLU A 108 7.33 6.85 -23.04
CA GLU A 108 6.37 7.24 -24.07
C GLU A 108 5.92 6.00 -24.86
N ASP A 109 4.61 5.84 -25.03
CA ASP A 109 4.02 4.82 -25.91
C ASP A 109 2.69 5.35 -26.47
N LYS A 110 2.59 5.38 -27.80
CA LYS A 110 1.40 5.88 -28.52
C LYS A 110 0.18 4.96 -28.36
N ASN A 111 0.38 3.72 -27.95
CA ASN A 111 -0.71 2.76 -27.72
C ASN A 111 -1.23 2.81 -26.28
N VAL A 112 -0.58 3.57 -25.38
CA VAL A 112 -0.91 3.61 -23.95
C VAL A 112 -1.38 5.01 -23.58
N THR A 113 -2.69 5.14 -23.35
CA THR A 113 -3.30 6.40 -22.92
C THR A 113 -2.82 6.82 -21.54
N HIS A 114 -2.59 8.12 -21.38
CA HIS A 114 -2.31 8.75 -20.10
C HIS A 114 -3.55 9.49 -19.60
N VAL A 115 -3.68 9.70 -18.29
CA VAL A 115 -4.85 10.40 -17.70
C VAL A 115 -4.87 11.87 -18.12
N SER A 116 -3.68 12.45 -18.26
CA SER A 116 -3.43 13.75 -18.88
C SER A 116 -3.05 13.60 -20.35
N ASP A 117 -3.25 14.65 -21.15
CA ASP A 117 -2.78 14.72 -22.54
C ASP A 117 -1.24 14.69 -22.68
N GLU A 118 -0.51 14.93 -21.59
CA GLU A 118 0.94 14.92 -21.51
C GLU A 118 1.45 13.97 -20.41
N ILE A 119 2.57 13.30 -20.67
CA ILE A 119 3.26 12.45 -19.69
C ILE A 119 4.23 13.34 -18.90
N ASN A 120 3.96 13.55 -17.62
CA ASN A 120 4.82 14.33 -16.74
C ASN A 120 5.03 13.58 -15.41
N PRO A 121 6.14 12.82 -15.28
CA PRO A 121 6.42 12.00 -14.11
C PRO A 121 6.41 12.76 -12.78
N VAL A 122 6.85 14.02 -12.79
CA VAL A 122 6.93 14.86 -11.59
C VAL A 122 5.52 15.26 -11.15
N ASN A 123 4.70 15.72 -12.10
CA ASN A 123 3.31 16.06 -11.83
C ASN A 123 2.50 14.84 -11.38
N ASP A 124 2.69 13.69 -12.01
CA ASP A 124 2.00 12.44 -11.65
C ASP A 124 2.33 12.00 -10.21
N PHE A 125 3.60 12.13 -9.82
CA PHE A 125 4.05 11.88 -8.45
C PHE A 125 3.41 12.86 -7.45
N GLU A 126 3.37 14.15 -7.80
CA GLU A 126 2.78 15.20 -6.97
C GLU A 126 1.27 15.02 -6.78
N ILE A 127 0.53 14.60 -7.81
CA ILE A 127 -0.91 14.31 -7.72
C ILE A 127 -1.17 13.26 -6.64
N ILE A 128 -0.49 12.11 -6.71
CA ILE A 128 -0.68 11.01 -5.77
C ILE A 128 -0.29 11.43 -4.35
N ASN A 129 0.86 12.10 -4.19
CA ASN A 129 1.28 12.59 -2.88
C ASN A 129 0.30 13.60 -2.29
N THR A 130 -0.24 14.50 -3.10
CA THR A 130 -1.22 15.49 -2.65
C THR A 130 -2.48 14.80 -2.14
N GLU A 131 -3.00 13.80 -2.85
CA GLU A 131 -4.16 13.03 -2.41
C GLU A 131 -3.91 12.27 -1.09
N LEU A 132 -2.71 11.70 -0.91
CA LEU A 132 -2.32 11.06 0.35
C LEU A 132 -2.26 12.07 1.51
N LEU A 133 -1.65 13.23 1.30
CA LEU A 133 -1.57 14.29 2.30
C LEU A 133 -2.96 14.83 2.68
N LEU A 134 -3.85 15.01 1.69
CA LEU A 134 -5.23 15.42 1.94
C LEU A 134 -6.00 14.37 2.77
N ALA A 135 -5.81 13.08 2.49
CA ALA A 135 -6.42 12.00 3.27
C ALA A 135 -5.92 11.98 4.74
N ASP A 136 -4.64 12.27 4.96
CA ASP A 136 -4.06 12.40 6.30
C ASP A 136 -4.64 13.61 7.03
N ILE A 137 -4.74 14.77 6.38
CA ILE A 137 -5.36 15.98 6.95
C ILE A 137 -6.80 15.67 7.39
N GLN A 138 -7.62 15.07 6.53
CA GLN A 138 -9.00 14.70 6.86
C GLN A 138 -9.07 13.73 8.06
N THR A 139 -8.10 12.83 8.18
CA THR A 139 -8.02 11.87 9.29
C THR A 139 -7.66 12.59 10.59
N VAL A 140 -6.68 13.51 10.56
CA VAL A 140 -6.28 14.32 11.70
C VAL A 140 -7.42 15.22 12.16
N GLU A 141 -8.11 15.91 11.26
CA GLU A 141 -9.25 16.77 11.57
C GLU A 141 -10.38 16.00 12.25
N ARG A 142 -10.73 14.82 11.72
CA ARG A 142 -11.76 13.94 12.32
C ARG A 142 -11.37 13.47 13.72
N ASN A 143 -10.09 13.15 13.92
CA ASN A 143 -9.58 12.74 15.23
C ASN A 143 -9.58 13.91 16.22
N LEU A 144 -9.21 15.12 15.77
CA LEU A 144 -9.25 16.34 16.57
C LEU A 144 -10.68 16.66 17.02
N GLU A 145 -11.66 16.57 16.12
CA GLU A 145 -13.06 16.81 16.44
C GLU A 145 -13.59 15.82 17.49
N ARG A 146 -13.24 14.53 17.34
CA ARG A 146 -13.60 13.47 18.31
C ARG A 146 -12.96 13.71 19.67
N ALA A 147 -11.65 14.03 19.71
CA ALA A 147 -10.94 14.33 20.94
C ALA A 147 -11.52 15.57 21.64
N GLY A 148 -11.86 16.62 20.88
CA GLY A 148 -12.50 17.82 21.41
C GLY A 148 -13.89 17.56 22.01
N LYS A 149 -14.71 16.70 21.39
CA LYS A 149 -16.01 16.26 21.94
C LYS A 149 -15.83 15.45 23.22
N GLN A 150 -14.86 14.53 23.24
CA GLN A 150 -14.57 13.71 24.42
C GLN A 150 -14.03 14.53 25.59
N SER A 151 -13.16 15.52 25.35
CA SER A 151 -12.65 16.44 26.37
C SER A 151 -13.79 17.22 27.05
N LYS A 152 -14.71 17.81 26.26
CA LYS A 152 -15.88 18.53 26.79
C LYS A 152 -16.85 17.61 27.56
N ALA A 153 -16.95 16.34 27.18
CA ALA A 153 -17.77 15.36 27.89
C ALA A 153 -17.10 14.88 29.20
N GLY A 154 -15.77 14.74 29.21
CA GLY A 154 -14.98 14.41 30.40
C GLY A 154 -15.06 15.51 31.46
N ASP A 155 -14.99 16.78 31.07
CA ASP A 155 -15.18 17.91 31.99
C ASP A 155 -16.59 17.94 32.61
N LYS A 156 -17.63 17.66 31.80
CA LYS A 156 -19.02 17.54 32.31
C LYS A 156 -19.19 16.36 33.27
N ALA A 157 -18.55 15.22 33.00
CA ALA A 157 -18.59 14.06 33.87
C ALA A 157 -17.83 14.29 35.20
N MET A 158 -16.79 15.12 35.19
CA MET A 158 -16.07 15.52 36.40
C MET A 158 -16.88 16.53 37.24
N LEU A 159 -17.52 17.52 36.60
CA LEU A 159 -18.37 18.52 37.27
C LEU A 159 -19.64 17.89 37.88
N ALA A 160 -20.23 16.89 37.24
CA ALA A 160 -21.42 16.18 37.76
C ALA A 160 -21.12 15.26 38.96
N LYS A 161 -19.84 14.93 39.22
CA LYS A 161 -19.43 14.14 40.40
C LYS A 161 -19.19 14.99 41.65
N HIS A 162 -19.27 16.31 41.54
CA HIS A 162 -19.02 17.28 42.63
C HIS A 162 -20.19 18.25 42.87
N ALA A 163 -21.37 17.96 42.30
CA ALA A 163 -22.64 18.62 42.62
C ALA A 163 -23.55 17.63 43.34
#